data_AF-A0A671MGY6-F1
#
_entry.id   AF-A0A671MGY6-F1
#
_cell.length_a   1.000
_cell.length_b   1.000
_cell.length_c   1.000
_cell.angle_alpha   90.00
_cell.angle_beta   90.00
_cell.angle_gamma   90.00
#
_symmetry.space_group_name_H-M   'P 1'
#
loop_
_entity.id
_entity.type
_entity.pdbx_description
1 polymer ?
#
loop_
_entity_poly.entity_id
_entity_poly.type
_entity_poly.pdbx_seq_one_letter_code
_entity_poly.pdbx_strand_id
1 'polypeptide(L)'
;CETKLTLDRTYLGTPLTLFNLIPVGLRVVAMQGVKAGLYVAMNGEGFLYSSDMFTAECKFKESVFENYYVIYSSTVYRQHESGRAWFLGLNKEGIIMKGNRVKKTKPCSHFVPRPIEVCMYKEPSLLDIDEKQRSRKNSGTPTMGTRKELNQDSTDHEGS
;
A
#
# COMPACT_ATOMS: atom_id res chain seq x y z
N CYS A 1 11.75 -6.84 20.36
CA CYS A 1 11.65 -5.52 21.01
C CYS A 1 11.02 -4.58 20.00
N GLU A 2 9.99 -3.85 20.40
CA GLU A 2 9.31 -2.86 19.54
C GLU A 2 9.49 -1.47 20.15
N THR A 3 9.43 -0.45 19.31
CA THR A 3 9.42 0.93 19.79
C THR A 3 8.07 1.55 19.46
N LYS A 4 7.41 2.13 20.45
CA LYS A 4 6.21 2.94 20.24
C LYS A 4 6.65 4.33 19.78
N LEU A 5 6.24 4.69 18.57
CA LEU A 5 6.66 5.90 17.87
C LEU A 5 5.45 6.76 17.48
N THR A 6 5.67 8.06 17.32
CA THR A 6 4.81 8.89 16.45
C THR A 6 5.46 9.03 15.08
N LEU A 7 4.66 8.94 14.02
CA LEU A 7 5.09 9.08 12.62
C LEU A 7 4.67 10.44 12.06
N ASP A 8 5.28 11.48 12.62
CA ASP A 8 4.98 12.87 12.30
C ASP A 8 5.47 13.30 10.91
N ARG A 9 4.63 14.08 10.23
CA ARG A 9 5.12 15.17 9.38
C ARG A 9 5.57 16.32 10.27
N THR A 10 6.56 17.06 9.80
CA THR A 10 7.17 18.16 10.55
C THR A 10 6.15 19.21 11.00
N TYR A 11 6.03 19.36 12.32
CA TYR A 11 5.71 20.61 13.02
C TYR A 11 4.28 21.20 12.92
N LEU A 12 3.23 20.40 12.69
CA LEU A 12 1.84 20.85 12.89
C LEU A 12 1.05 19.85 13.76
N GLY A 13 0.40 20.35 14.82
CA GLY A 13 -0.22 19.57 15.89
C GLY A 13 -1.56 18.92 15.53
N THR A 14 -1.55 17.98 14.58
CA THR A 14 -2.63 17.01 14.39
C THR A 14 -2.60 15.93 15.49
N PRO A 15 -3.70 15.21 15.76
CA PRO A 15 -3.72 14.17 16.79
C PRO A 15 -2.70 13.08 16.47
N LEU A 16 -1.76 12.87 17.41
CA LEU A 16 -0.64 11.95 17.25
C LEU A 16 -1.15 10.53 16.94
N THR A 17 -0.90 10.07 15.72
CA THR A 17 -1.10 8.66 15.35
C THR A 17 0.07 7.84 15.87
N LEU A 18 -0.14 7.22 17.03
CA LEU A 18 0.81 6.31 17.66
C LEU A 18 0.87 4.99 16.87
N PHE A 19 2.07 4.54 16.55
CA PHE A 19 2.35 3.26 15.93
C PHE A 19 3.32 2.44 16.79
N ASN A 20 3.09 1.13 16.88
CA ASN A 20 4.15 0.19 17.24
C ASN A 20 5.01 -0.02 15.98
N LEU A 21 6.32 0.22 16.08
CA LEU A 21 7.28 -0.13 15.04
C LEU A 21 7.96 -1.46 15.42
N ILE A 22 7.64 -2.48 14.65
CA ILE A 22 7.94 -3.89 14.96
C ILE A 22 9.07 -4.36 14.04
N PRO A 23 10.29 -4.65 14.53
CA PRO A 23 11.33 -5.25 13.70
C PRO A 23 10.95 -6.70 13.35
N VAL A 24 10.81 -6.98 12.06
CA VAL A 24 10.41 -8.29 11.49
C VAL A 24 11.43 -8.78 10.46
N GLY A 25 12.69 -8.34 10.61
CA GLY A 25 13.83 -8.67 9.76
C GLY A 25 14.91 -7.59 9.77
N LEU A 26 16.07 -7.88 9.19
CA LEU A 26 17.18 -6.92 9.09
C LEU A 26 16.78 -5.70 8.25
N ARG A 27 16.62 -4.54 8.92
CA ARG A 27 16.08 -3.30 8.32
C ARG A 27 14.68 -3.46 7.72
N VAL A 28 13.88 -4.39 8.24
CA VAL A 28 12.47 -4.58 7.83
C VAL A 28 11.58 -4.46 9.07
N VAL A 29 10.55 -3.64 8.95
CA VAL A 29 9.61 -3.32 10.02
C VAL A 29 8.16 -3.53 9.58
N ALA A 30 7.30 -3.88 10.52
CA ALA A 30 5.86 -3.68 10.42
C ALA A 30 5.48 -2.41 11.20
N MET A 31 4.41 -1.74 10.77
CA MET A 31 3.83 -0.58 11.46
C MET A 31 2.40 -0.93 11.85
N GLN A 32 2.09 -0.95 13.15
CA GLN A 32 0.76 -1.27 13.67
C GLN A 32 0.16 -0.06 14.39
N GLY A 33 -1.05 0.37 14.01
CA GLY A 33 -1.71 1.53 14.62
C GLY A 33 -2.26 1.19 16.02
N VAL A 34 -1.68 1.80 17.06
CA VAL A 34 -1.88 1.39 18.48
C VAL A 34 -3.35 1.40 18.91
N LYS A 35 -4.15 2.35 18.43
CA LYS A 35 -5.59 2.46 18.76
C LYS A 35 -6.46 1.38 18.10
N ALA A 36 -6.03 0.81 16.97
CA ALA A 36 -6.85 -0.08 16.13
C ALA A 36 -6.34 -1.53 16.08
N GLY A 37 -5.08 -1.79 16.45
CA GLY A 37 -4.44 -3.10 16.29
C GLY A 37 -4.11 -3.49 14.84
N LEU A 38 -4.50 -2.68 13.86
CA LEU A 38 -4.31 -2.95 12.44
C LEU A 38 -2.90 -2.56 11.97
N TYR A 39 -2.31 -3.41 11.14
CA TYR A 39 -1.08 -3.16 10.40
C TYR A 39 -1.32 -2.22 9.24
N VAL A 40 -0.38 -1.32 8.98
CA VAL A 40 -0.26 -0.65 7.68
C VAL A 40 0.26 -1.68 6.67
N ALA A 41 -0.35 -1.74 5.49
CA ALA A 41 0.04 -2.62 4.40
C ALA A 41 -0.02 -1.88 3.05
N MET A 42 0.79 -2.30 2.06
CA MET A 42 0.77 -1.74 0.70
C MET A 42 0.47 -2.83 -0.33
N ASN A 43 -0.62 -2.67 -1.08
CA ASN A 43 -1.05 -3.64 -2.07
C ASN A 43 -0.25 -3.57 -3.39
N GLY A 44 -0.42 -4.58 -4.25
CA GLY A 44 0.23 -4.68 -5.57
C GLY A 44 -0.07 -3.56 -6.57
N GLU A 45 -1.09 -2.72 -6.33
CA GLU A 45 -1.31 -1.50 -7.12
C GLU A 45 -0.55 -0.29 -6.56
N GLY A 46 -0.10 -0.36 -5.30
CA GLY A 46 0.58 0.69 -4.56
C GLY A 46 -0.35 1.51 -3.66
N PHE A 47 -1.60 1.09 -3.44
CA PHE A 47 -2.44 1.69 -2.41
C PHE A 47 -2.03 1.17 -1.03
N LEU A 48 -2.04 2.06 -0.04
CA LEU A 48 -1.85 1.72 1.36
C LEU A 48 -3.21 1.48 2.01
N TYR A 49 -3.31 0.44 2.83
CA TYR A 49 -4.53 0.01 3.50
C TYR A 49 -4.23 -0.49 4.92
N SER A 50 -5.27 -0.71 5.71
CA SER A 50 -5.18 -1.29 7.05
C SER A 50 -5.50 -2.78 7.01
N SER A 51 -4.63 -3.61 7.57
CA SER A 51 -4.73 -5.08 7.60
C SER A 51 -4.83 -5.57 9.04
N ASP A 52 -5.79 -6.44 9.33
CA ASP A 52 -5.87 -7.16 10.60
C ASP A 52 -4.80 -8.28 10.67
N MET A 53 -4.63 -8.99 9.55
CA MET A 53 -3.61 -10.02 9.37
C MET A 53 -2.23 -9.44 9.06
N PHE A 54 -1.17 -10.02 9.63
CA PHE A 54 0.22 -9.69 9.28
C PHE A 54 0.68 -10.50 8.07
N THR A 55 1.00 -9.81 6.98
CA THR A 55 1.29 -10.41 5.66
C THR A 55 2.60 -9.86 5.08
N ALA A 56 3.04 -10.40 3.94
CA ALA A 56 4.15 -9.83 3.17
C ALA A 56 3.91 -8.36 2.74
N GLU A 57 2.66 -7.95 2.54
CA GLU A 57 2.30 -6.55 2.19
C GLU A 57 2.43 -5.59 3.38
N CYS A 58 2.49 -6.11 4.61
CA CYS A 58 2.73 -5.35 5.85
C CYS A 58 4.21 -5.06 6.12
N LYS A 59 5.14 -5.65 5.34
CA LYS A 59 6.59 -5.54 5.55
C LYS A 59 7.18 -4.36 4.79
N PHE A 60 7.76 -3.42 5.52
CA PHE A 60 8.45 -2.26 4.96
C PHE A 60 9.94 -2.31 5.25
N LYS A 61 10.77 -2.18 4.21
CA LYS A 61 12.19 -1.92 4.39
C LYS A 61 12.38 -0.45 4.83
N GLU A 62 12.88 -0.27 6.05
CA GLU A 62 13.38 1.02 6.52
C GLU A 62 14.72 1.36 5.88
N SER A 63 15.01 2.65 5.72
CA SER A 63 16.31 3.15 5.28
C SER A 63 16.49 4.60 5.73
N VAL A 64 17.73 5.01 5.97
CA VAL A 64 18.07 6.41 6.25
C VAL A 64 18.19 7.19 4.94
N PHE A 65 17.79 8.46 4.97
CA PHE A 65 17.96 9.43 3.90
C PHE A 65 18.57 10.72 4.44
N GLU A 66 19.62 11.22 3.78
CA GLU A 66 20.36 12.45 4.14
C GLU A 66 20.77 12.51 5.63
N ASN A 67 21.05 11.33 6.22
CA ASN A 67 21.42 11.11 7.63
C ASN A 67 20.42 11.65 8.70
N TYR A 68 19.24 12.09 8.29
CA TYR A 68 18.25 12.73 9.18
C TYR A 68 16.85 12.10 9.10
N TYR A 69 16.41 11.70 7.90
CA TYR A 69 15.07 11.14 7.71
C TYR A 69 15.10 9.61 7.65
N VAL A 70 14.04 8.98 8.16
CA VAL A 70 13.73 7.58 7.85
C VAL A 70 12.72 7.54 6.71
N ILE A 71 12.95 6.64 5.75
CA ILE A 71 12.03 6.33 4.65
C ILE A 71 11.65 4.86 4.72
N TYR A 72 10.39 4.56 4.45
CA TYR A 72 9.87 3.18 4.45
C TYR A 72 9.43 2.80 3.03
N SER A 73 9.90 1.66 2.55
CA SER A 73 9.61 1.15 1.20
C SER A 73 9.01 -0.25 1.25
N SER A 74 8.10 -0.57 0.33
CA SER A 74 7.58 -1.93 0.24
C SER A 74 8.74 -2.91 -0.02
N THR A 75 8.77 -4.02 0.70
CA THR A 75 9.72 -5.11 0.40
C THR A 75 9.42 -5.71 -0.97
N VAL A 76 8.13 -5.93 -1.27
CA VAL A 76 7.62 -6.64 -2.44
C VAL A 76 7.35 -5.76 -3.67
N TYR A 77 6.92 -4.50 -3.53
CA TYR A 77 6.47 -3.69 -4.68
C TYR A 77 7.40 -2.56 -5.13
N ARG A 78 7.64 -2.56 -6.45
CA ARG A 78 8.60 -1.72 -7.18
C ARG A 78 8.06 -1.44 -8.58
N GLN A 79 8.53 -0.36 -9.21
CA GLN A 79 8.30 -0.11 -10.63
C GLN A 79 9.03 -1.18 -11.45
N HIS A 80 8.31 -1.95 -12.27
CA HIS A 80 8.85 -3.08 -13.03
C HIS A 80 10.08 -2.70 -13.87
N GLU A 81 9.97 -1.68 -14.73
CA GLU A 81 10.99 -1.32 -15.72
C GLU A 81 12.26 -0.70 -15.12
N SER A 82 12.17 -0.02 -13.97
CA SER A 82 13.26 0.78 -13.40
C SER A 82 13.72 0.31 -12.02
N GLY A 83 13.17 -0.78 -11.49
CA GLY A 83 13.43 -1.29 -10.14
C GLY A 83 13.06 -0.33 -8.99
N ARG A 84 12.54 0.86 -9.30
CA ARG A 84 12.29 1.95 -8.36
C ARG A 84 11.29 1.51 -7.29
N ALA A 85 11.74 1.44 -6.05
CA ALA A 85 10.89 1.08 -4.91
C ALA A 85 9.66 1.99 -4.79
N TRP A 86 8.57 1.43 -4.30
CA TRP A 86 7.40 2.19 -3.85
C TRP A 86 7.53 2.49 -2.36
N PHE A 87 7.11 3.69 -1.95
CA PHE A 87 7.38 4.23 -0.62
C PHE A 87 6.09 4.55 0.13
N LEU A 88 6.09 4.33 1.44
CA LEU A 88 5.11 4.95 2.34
C LEU A 88 5.23 6.47 2.21
N GLY A 89 4.10 7.16 2.14
CA GLY A 89 4.11 8.61 2.08
C GLY A 89 2.74 9.24 2.27
N LEU A 90 2.77 10.51 2.64
CA LEU A 90 1.61 11.38 2.85
C LEU A 90 1.81 12.69 2.06
N ASN A 91 0.75 13.40 1.69
CA ASN A 91 0.83 14.76 1.14
C ASN A 91 1.12 15.80 2.25
N LYS A 92 1.06 17.10 1.95
CA LYS A 92 1.29 18.16 2.97
C LYS A 92 0.17 18.18 4.01
N GLU A 93 -1.01 17.78 3.58
CA GLU A 93 -2.28 17.73 4.30
C GLU A 93 -2.40 16.49 5.21
N GLY A 94 -1.35 15.65 5.30
CA GLY A 94 -1.29 14.43 6.12
C GLY A 94 -2.01 13.22 5.52
N ILE A 95 -2.64 13.36 4.35
CA ILE A 95 -3.40 12.31 3.65
C ILE A 95 -2.45 11.34 2.95
N ILE A 96 -2.75 10.05 3.06
CA ILE A 96 -2.00 8.93 2.47
C ILE A 96 -1.85 9.07 0.94
N MET A 97 -0.65 8.82 0.43
CA MET A 97 -0.32 8.83 -1.00
C MET A 97 -0.10 7.42 -1.56
N LYS A 98 -0.55 7.18 -2.81
CA LYS A 98 -0.27 5.94 -3.54
C LYS A 98 1.26 5.78 -3.72
N GLY A 99 1.82 4.68 -3.24
CA GLY A 99 3.26 4.49 -3.04
C GLY A 99 4.12 4.53 -4.30
N ASN A 100 3.53 4.27 -5.47
CA ASN A 100 4.21 4.45 -6.75
C ASN A 100 4.42 5.94 -7.13
N ARG A 101 3.59 6.87 -6.62
CA ARG A 101 3.73 8.32 -6.78
C ARG A 101 4.74 8.93 -5.81
N VAL A 102 4.99 8.27 -4.68
CA VAL A 102 5.97 8.69 -3.66
C VAL A 102 7.39 8.45 -4.18
N LYS A 103 8.33 9.37 -3.87
CA LYS A 103 9.73 9.33 -4.33
C LYS A 103 10.69 9.58 -3.17
N LYS A 104 11.74 8.76 -3.04
CA LYS A 104 12.81 8.83 -2.00
C LYS A 104 13.37 10.24 -1.75
N THR A 105 13.50 11.06 -2.79
CA THR A 105 14.07 12.42 -2.73
C THR A 105 13.03 13.52 -2.53
N LYS A 106 11.80 13.18 -2.10
CA LYS A 106 10.72 14.14 -1.86
C LYS A 106 10.22 14.05 -0.42
N PRO A 107 9.90 15.19 0.23
CA PRO A 107 9.38 15.25 1.60
C PRO A 107 8.17 14.34 1.86
N CYS A 108 7.37 14.02 0.85
CA CYS A 108 6.27 13.07 0.99
C CYS A 108 6.71 11.67 1.46
N SER A 109 7.97 11.27 1.28
CA SER A 109 8.55 10.01 1.77
C SER A 109 9.31 10.12 3.09
N HIS A 110 9.52 11.34 3.60
CA HIS A 110 10.42 11.64 4.71
C HIS A 110 9.66 11.67 6.04
N PHE A 111 10.13 10.88 7.00
CA PHE A 111 9.59 10.79 8.36
C PHE A 111 10.69 11.01 9.39
N VAL A 112 10.34 11.60 10.53
CA VAL A 112 11.19 11.71 11.72
C VAL A 112 10.49 10.95 12.85
N PRO A 113 10.84 9.67 13.08
CA PRO A 113 10.16 8.87 14.10
C PRO A 113 10.55 9.37 15.50
N ARG A 114 9.57 9.69 16.35
CA ARG A 114 9.83 10.10 17.74
C ARG A 114 9.48 8.97 18.71
N PRO A 115 10.46 8.39 19.44
CA PRO A 115 10.19 7.41 20.49
C PRO A 115 9.38 7.98 21.66
N ILE A 116 8.39 7.20 22.09
CA ILE A 116 7.68 7.40 23.37
C ILE A 116 8.20 6.39 24.40
N GLU A 117 8.14 5.10 24.06
CA GLU A 117 8.53 4.00 24.94
C GLU A 117 9.05 2.80 24.15
N VAL A 118 9.86 1.96 24.79
CA VAL A 118 10.35 0.68 24.27
C VAL A 118 9.58 -0.44 24.95
N CYS A 119 9.02 -1.36 24.17
CA CYS A 119 8.13 -2.40 24.66
C CYS A 119 8.57 -3.81 24.21
N MET A 120 8.23 -4.81 25.02
CA MET A 120 8.50 -6.22 24.73
C MET A 120 7.18 -6.93 24.36
N TYR A 121 6.86 -6.92 23.07
CA TYR A 121 5.75 -7.67 22.49
C TYR A 121 6.25 -8.96 21.82
N LYS A 122 5.31 -9.86 21.46
CA LYS A 122 5.59 -11.10 20.72
C LYS A 122 5.72 -10.82 19.23
N GLU A 123 6.59 -11.58 18.55
CA GLU A 123 6.73 -11.51 17.09
C GLU A 123 5.39 -11.84 16.38
N PRO A 124 4.92 -11.01 15.42
CA PRO A 124 3.68 -11.28 14.68
C PRO A 124 3.77 -12.56 13.83
N SER A 125 2.76 -13.43 13.96
CA SER A 125 2.62 -14.62 13.11
C SER A 125 2.40 -14.21 11.64
N LEU A 126 3.36 -14.54 10.77
CA LEU A 126 3.24 -14.29 9.34
C LEU A 126 2.15 -15.19 8.73
N LEU A 127 1.30 -14.60 7.90
CA LEU A 127 0.27 -15.30 7.14
C LEU A 127 0.58 -15.22 5.65
N ASP A 128 0.80 -16.38 5.06
CA ASP A 128 1.07 -16.53 3.64
C ASP A 128 -0.24 -16.53 2.85
N ILE A 129 -0.50 -15.44 2.13
CA ILE A 129 -1.61 -15.36 1.17
C ILE A 129 -1.15 -16.04 -0.13
N ASP A 130 -1.61 -17.27 -0.36
CA ASP A 130 -1.31 -18.03 -1.58
C ASP A 130 -1.68 -17.24 -2.85
N GLU A 131 -0.70 -17.08 -3.74
CA GLU A 131 -0.72 -16.14 -4.88
C GLU A 131 -1.83 -16.46 -5.90
N LYS A 132 -2.35 -17.70 -5.84
CA LYS A 132 -3.43 -18.29 -6.64
C LYS A 132 -4.69 -17.41 -6.82
N GLN A 133 -4.99 -16.51 -5.89
CA GLN A 133 -6.12 -15.58 -6.00
C GLN A 133 -5.92 -14.49 -7.07
N ARG A 134 -4.68 -14.07 -7.37
CA ARG A 134 -4.43 -12.98 -8.34
C ARG A 134 -4.65 -13.39 -9.79
N SER A 135 -4.42 -14.66 -10.12
CA SER A 135 -4.65 -15.22 -11.46
C SER A 135 -6.11 -15.08 -11.94
N ARG A 136 -7.08 -15.19 -11.03
CA ARG A 136 -8.51 -15.37 -11.36
C ARG A 136 -9.27 -14.11 -11.80
N LYS A 137 -8.63 -12.94 -11.95
CA LYS A 137 -9.29 -11.69 -12.39
C LYS A 137 -8.81 -11.12 -13.73
N ASN A 138 -7.83 -11.73 -14.38
CA ASN A 138 -7.24 -11.23 -15.64
C ASN A 138 -7.51 -12.14 -16.87
N SER A 139 -8.61 -12.91 -16.87
CA SER A 139 -9.05 -13.71 -18.02
C SER A 139 -10.47 -13.32 -18.45
N GLY A 140 -10.58 -12.41 -19.41
CA GLY A 140 -11.85 -11.82 -19.84
C GLY A 140 -11.76 -11.13 -21.20
N THR A 141 -11.16 -11.80 -22.19
CA THR A 141 -10.98 -11.28 -23.55
C THR A 141 -12.32 -11.17 -24.29
N PRO A 142 -12.79 -9.97 -24.68
CA PRO A 142 -14.03 -9.81 -25.44
C PRO A 142 -13.77 -10.04 -26.93
N THR A 143 -13.84 -11.29 -27.37
CA THR A 143 -13.77 -11.63 -28.80
C THR A 143 -15.04 -11.16 -29.51
N MET A 144 -14.97 -10.04 -30.24
CA MET A 144 -16.08 -9.49 -31.02
C MET A 144 -16.36 -10.37 -32.26
N GLY A 145 -17.08 -11.47 -32.05
CA GLY A 145 -17.56 -12.35 -33.13
C GLY A 145 -18.76 -11.75 -33.85
N THR A 146 -18.70 -11.71 -35.18
CA THR A 146 -19.81 -11.29 -36.05
C THR A 146 -20.99 -12.25 -35.98
N ARG A 147 -22.21 -11.73 -35.79
CA ARG A 147 -23.45 -12.43 -36.16
C ARG A 147 -24.50 -11.46 -36.69
N LYS A 148 -25.24 -11.93 -37.70
CA LYS A 148 -26.31 -11.23 -38.42
C LYS A 148 -27.64 -11.19 -37.66
N GLU A 149 -28.41 -10.15 -37.98
CA GLU A 149 -29.85 -10.11 -38.27
C GLU A 149 -30.80 -11.09 -37.54
N LEU A 150 -31.88 -10.56 -36.94
CA LEU A 150 -33.25 -10.84 -37.39
C LEU A 150 -34.31 -9.92 -36.73
N ASN A 151 -35.53 -9.97 -37.28
CA ASN A 151 -36.77 -9.28 -36.89
C ASN A 151 -36.77 -7.75 -37.08
N GLN A 152 -37.45 -7.12 -38.06
CA GLN A 152 -38.72 -7.35 -38.79
C GLN A 152 -39.97 -6.83 -38.05
N ASP A 153 -40.61 -5.83 -38.65
CA ASP A 153 -42.05 -5.53 -38.56
C ASP A 153 -42.53 -4.85 -39.87
N SER A 154 -43.84 -4.69 -40.06
CA SER A 154 -44.52 -4.22 -41.29
C SER A 154 -44.80 -2.68 -41.24
N THR A 155 -45.45 -1.97 -42.16
CA THR A 155 -46.33 -2.21 -43.34
C THR A 155 -46.06 -1.08 -44.39
N ASP A 156 -46.50 -1.02 -45.67
CA ASP A 156 -47.24 -1.92 -46.58
C ASP A 156 -47.05 -1.51 -48.08
N HIS A 157 -47.93 -2.01 -48.97
CA HIS A 157 -48.45 -1.48 -50.26
C HIS A 157 -48.28 0.03 -50.58
N GLU A 158 -48.31 0.53 -51.83
CA GLU A 158 -48.67 -0.03 -53.16
C GLU A 158 -47.57 0.24 -54.23
N GLY A 159 -47.81 -0.16 -55.49
CA GLY A 159 -47.02 0.29 -56.64
C GLY A 159 -47.80 0.33 -57.96
N SER A 160 -47.46 1.28 -58.83
CA SER A 160 -47.74 1.35 -60.29
C SER A 160 -46.81 2.37 -60.93
#